data_AF-A0AAV7LUA1-F1
#
_entry.id   AF-A0AAV7LUA1-F1
#
_cell.length_a   1.000
_cell.length_b   1.000
_cell.length_c   1.000
_cell.angle_alpha   90.00
_cell.angle_beta   90.00
_cell.angle_gamma   90.00
#
_symmetry.space_group_name_H-M   'P 1'
#
loop_
_entity.id
_entity.type
_entity.pdbx_description
1 polymer ?
#
loop_
_entity_poly.entity_id
_entity_poly.type
_entity_poly.pdbx_seq_one_letter_code
_entity_poly.pdbx_strand_id
1 'polypeptide(L)'
;MVSIPVLEPFIIDGSPSALAAQWKEWVDRLETYFAATTLNDDRRRPMLLLLGGAAIHKLGRSVAEEGPPYTYQTLKQALTNHFQPLANPDYERFLLRQVRQLPHESVDTFYAKLKDLARTCTLVDVEDEVRAQFIQGCASVKLREHILQVRVGRTVQVIDLNELACLEGEGPGISDSTAHRSEEVDGSSRIKSRHLIQCYT
;
A
#
# COMPACT_ATOMS: atom_id res chain seq x y z
N MET A 1 14.25 22.53 -33.06
CA MET A 1 12.89 22.12 -32.67
C MET A 1 13.03 21.07 -31.59
N VAL A 2 12.44 21.29 -30.41
CA VAL A 2 12.46 20.29 -29.33
C VAL A 2 11.44 19.21 -29.69
N SER A 3 11.90 17.96 -29.81
CA SER A 3 11.02 16.81 -30.05
C SER A 3 10.31 16.48 -28.74
N ILE A 4 9.01 16.78 -28.66
CA ILE A 4 8.20 16.45 -27.49
C ILE A 4 7.87 14.96 -27.57
N PRO A 5 8.15 14.16 -26.52
CA PRO A 5 7.85 12.74 -26.52
C PRO A 5 6.34 12.51 -26.65
N VAL A 6 5.96 11.50 -27.44
CA VAL A 6 4.57 11.14 -27.67
C VAL A 6 3.99 10.55 -26.39
N LEU A 7 2.85 11.09 -25.93
CA LEU A 7 2.11 10.51 -24.80
C LEU A 7 1.41 9.23 -25.27
N GLU A 8 1.75 8.11 -24.64
CA GLU A 8 1.10 6.83 -24.92
C GLU A 8 -0.36 6.83 -24.47
N PRO A 9 -1.28 6.18 -25.21
CA PRO A 9 -2.68 6.09 -24.81
C PRO A 9 -2.87 5.38 -23.48
N PHE A 10 -3.91 5.76 -22.75
CA PHE A 10 -4.30 5.07 -21.52
C PHE A 10 -4.93 3.72 -21.84
N ILE A 11 -4.42 2.65 -21.24
CA ILE A 11 -4.94 1.29 -21.37
C ILE A 11 -5.73 0.97 -20.11
N ILE A 12 -6.93 0.43 -20.29
CA ILE A 12 -7.78 0.00 -19.18
C ILE A 12 -7.55 -1.51 -19.00
N ASP A 13 -6.50 -1.88 -18.27
CA ASP A 13 -6.20 -3.25 -17.88
C ASP A 13 -5.84 -3.40 -16.38
N GLY A 14 -6.30 -4.48 -15.76
CA GLY A 14 -5.97 -4.80 -14.36
C GLY A 14 -7.08 -4.51 -13.33
N SER A 15 -6.68 -4.51 -12.06
CA SER A 15 -7.60 -4.33 -10.92
C SER A 15 -8.02 -2.86 -10.74
N PRO A 16 -9.17 -2.56 -10.10
CA PRO A 16 -9.62 -1.18 -9.89
C PRO A 16 -8.60 -0.27 -9.19
N SER A 17 -7.86 -0.82 -8.22
CA SER A 17 -6.81 -0.08 -7.50
C SER A 17 -5.60 0.23 -8.39
N ALA A 18 -5.19 -0.73 -9.23
CA ALA A 18 -4.11 -0.51 -10.21
C ALA A 18 -4.51 0.51 -11.28
N LEU A 19 -5.73 0.41 -11.81
CA LEU A 19 -6.27 1.36 -12.79
C LEU A 19 -6.32 2.78 -12.26
N ALA A 20 -6.67 2.97 -10.98
CA ALA A 20 -6.67 4.28 -10.36
C ALA A 20 -5.29 4.93 -10.29
N ALA A 21 -4.28 4.14 -9.87
CA ALA A 21 -2.90 4.60 -9.79
C ALA A 21 -2.35 4.94 -11.18
N GLN A 22 -2.57 4.04 -12.16
CA GLN A 22 -2.16 4.26 -13.55
C GLN A 22 -2.86 5.47 -14.17
N TRP A 23 -4.15 5.67 -13.89
CA TRP A 23 -4.90 6.83 -14.38
C TRP A 23 -4.30 8.13 -13.84
N LYS A 24 -3.99 8.18 -12.54
CA LYS A 24 -3.36 9.35 -11.92
C LYS A 24 -2.01 9.67 -12.57
N GLU A 25 -1.16 8.67 -12.73
CA GLU A 25 0.14 8.83 -13.39
C GLU A 25 0.00 9.30 -14.85
N TRP A 26 -0.96 8.73 -15.60
CA TRP A 26 -1.22 9.14 -16.97
C TRP A 26 -1.72 10.59 -17.07
N VAL A 27 -2.62 11.02 -16.18
CA VAL A 27 -3.09 12.41 -16.09
C VAL A 27 -1.95 13.37 -15.74
N ASP A 28 -1.05 12.99 -14.82
CA ASP A 28 0.11 13.82 -14.46
C ASP A 28 1.04 14.02 -15.67
N ARG A 29 1.26 12.97 -16.47
CA ARG A 29 1.99 13.06 -17.75
C ARG A 29 1.27 13.94 -18.78
N LEU A 30 -0.06 13.85 -18.87
CA LEU A 30 -0.87 14.67 -19.77
C LEU A 30 -0.77 16.17 -19.40
N GLU A 31 -0.87 16.52 -18.12
CA GLU A 31 -0.73 17.91 -17.67
C GLU A 31 0.68 18.45 -17.96
N THR A 32 1.70 17.61 -17.76
CA THR A 32 3.09 17.95 -18.14
C THR A 32 3.21 18.20 -19.64
N TYR A 33 2.56 17.38 -20.47
CA TYR A 33 2.52 17.56 -21.92
C TYR A 33 1.82 18.88 -22.31
N PHE A 34 0.71 19.23 -21.66
CA PHE A 34 0.03 20.51 -21.89
C PHE A 34 0.87 21.73 -21.50
N ALA A 35 1.61 21.63 -20.39
CA ALA A 35 2.55 22.67 -19.98
C ALA A 35 3.69 22.84 -20.99
N ALA A 36 4.30 21.73 -21.45
CA ALA A 36 5.41 21.75 -22.40
C ALA A 36 5.02 22.26 -23.79
N THR A 37 3.76 22.07 -24.20
CA THR A 37 3.22 22.49 -25.51
C THR A 37 2.55 23.86 -25.48
N THR A 38 2.47 24.52 -24.32
CA THR A 38 1.76 25.81 -24.14
C THR A 38 0.32 25.77 -24.69
N LEU A 39 -0.41 24.70 -24.41
CA LEU A 39 -1.75 24.49 -24.96
C LEU A 39 -2.81 25.38 -24.29
N ASN A 40 -3.58 26.08 -25.13
CA ASN A 40 -4.78 26.82 -24.71
C ASN A 40 -5.83 25.87 -24.10
N ASP A 41 -6.55 26.37 -23.10
CA ASP A 41 -7.54 25.58 -22.35
C ASP A 41 -8.65 24.98 -23.23
N ASP A 42 -9.09 25.70 -24.27
CA ASP A 42 -10.10 25.23 -25.24
C ASP A 42 -9.67 23.95 -25.96
N ARG A 43 -8.36 23.73 -26.11
CA ARG A 43 -7.80 22.56 -26.80
C ARG A 43 -7.52 21.40 -25.87
N ARG A 44 -7.48 21.61 -24.54
CA ARG A 44 -7.15 20.55 -23.58
C ARG A 44 -8.20 19.43 -23.54
N ARG A 45 -9.48 19.79 -23.61
CA ARG A 45 -10.59 18.81 -23.65
C ARG A 45 -10.49 17.85 -24.85
N PRO A 46 -10.48 18.32 -26.11
CA PRO A 46 -10.37 17.43 -27.26
C PRO A 46 -9.03 16.66 -27.24
N MET A 47 -7.94 17.24 -26.73
CA MET A 47 -6.67 16.51 -26.60
C MET A 47 -6.71 15.41 -25.55
N LEU A 48 -7.41 15.58 -24.43
CA LEU A 48 -7.60 14.50 -23.47
C LEU A 48 -8.30 13.30 -24.13
N LEU A 49 -9.37 13.55 -24.90
CA LEU A 49 -10.14 12.50 -25.56
C LEU A 49 -9.33 11.81 -26.67
N LEU A 50 -8.51 12.57 -27.41
CA LEU A 50 -7.67 12.04 -28.49
C LEU A 50 -6.50 11.23 -27.94
N LEU A 51 -5.74 11.80 -27.00
CA LEU A 51 -4.53 11.18 -26.43
C LEU A 51 -4.88 10.04 -25.46
N GLY A 52 -6.03 10.09 -24.79
CA GLY A 52 -6.52 9.02 -23.92
C GLY A 52 -6.89 7.73 -24.68
N GLY A 53 -6.97 7.78 -26.02
CA GLY A 53 -7.31 6.63 -26.84
C GLY A 53 -8.80 6.32 -26.89
N ALA A 54 -9.15 5.26 -27.64
CA ALA A 54 -10.54 4.94 -27.96
C ALA A 54 -11.40 4.63 -26.72
N ALA A 55 -10.82 3.99 -25.69
CA ALA A 55 -11.52 3.65 -24.47
C ALA A 55 -11.93 4.89 -23.67
N ILE A 56 -10.99 5.82 -23.45
CA ILE A 56 -11.25 7.10 -22.78
C ILE A 56 -12.18 7.97 -23.61
N HIS A 57 -12.06 7.98 -24.94
CA HIS A 57 -12.96 8.73 -25.80
C HIS A 57 -14.42 8.25 -25.69
N LYS A 58 -14.63 6.93 -25.67
CA LYS A 58 -15.96 6.32 -25.46
C LYS A 58 -16.49 6.65 -24.07
N LEU A 59 -15.67 6.49 -23.04
CA LEU A 59 -16.05 6.78 -21.66
C LEU A 59 -16.40 8.25 -21.46
N GLY A 60 -15.59 9.17 -21.99
CA GLY A 60 -15.83 10.61 -21.90
C GLY A 60 -17.11 11.06 -22.60
N ARG A 61 -17.57 10.31 -23.62
CA ARG A 61 -18.90 10.53 -24.23
C ARG A 61 -20.02 10.09 -23.30
N SER A 62 -19.93 8.88 -22.74
CA SER A 62 -20.91 8.35 -21.79
C SER A 62 -21.13 9.29 -20.61
N VAL A 63 -20.04 9.80 -20.04
CA VAL A 63 -20.07 10.72 -18.90
C VAL A 63 -20.63 12.10 -19.27
N ALA A 64 -20.52 12.53 -20.54
CA ALA A 64 -21.11 13.78 -21.01
C ALA A 64 -22.61 13.69 -21.33
N GLU A 65 -23.14 12.48 -21.53
CA GLU A 65 -24.58 12.23 -21.71
C GLU A 65 -25.35 12.33 -20.38
N GLU A 66 -24.68 12.07 -19.24
CA GLU A 66 -25.26 12.11 -17.89
C GLU A 66 -25.43 13.54 -17.32
N GLY A 67 -25.06 14.55 -18.10
CA GLY A 67 -25.11 15.97 -17.73
C GLY A 67 -23.80 16.67 -18.05
N PRO A 68 -23.74 18.01 -17.90
CA PRO A 68 -22.51 18.74 -18.14
C PRO A 68 -21.36 18.08 -17.39
N PRO A 69 -20.21 17.96 -18.09
CA PRO A 69 -19.54 19.24 -18.17
C PRO A 69 -18.78 19.53 -19.46
N TYR A 70 -18.82 20.81 -19.86
CA TYR A 70 -18.30 21.29 -21.14
C TYR A 70 -16.81 21.67 -21.10
N THR A 71 -16.17 21.62 -19.94
CA THR A 71 -14.77 22.07 -19.78
C THR A 71 -13.81 20.90 -19.67
N TYR A 72 -12.51 21.19 -19.80
CA TYR A 72 -11.45 20.22 -19.57
C TYR A 72 -11.43 19.70 -18.13
N GLN A 73 -11.45 20.62 -17.15
CA GLN A 73 -11.29 20.27 -15.72
C GLN A 73 -12.36 19.31 -15.22
N THR A 74 -13.57 19.54 -15.67
CA THR A 74 -14.75 18.81 -15.26
C THR A 74 -14.84 17.45 -15.94
N LEU A 75 -14.46 17.32 -17.22
CA LEU A 75 -14.28 16.03 -17.89
C LEU A 75 -13.17 15.21 -17.21
N LYS A 76 -12.03 15.85 -16.91
CA LYS A 76 -10.93 15.23 -16.16
C LYS A 76 -11.44 14.72 -14.83
N GLN A 77 -12.16 15.53 -14.06
CA GLN A 77 -12.70 15.13 -12.76
C GLN A 77 -13.67 13.96 -12.87
N ALA A 78 -14.58 13.98 -13.84
CA ALA A 78 -15.56 12.91 -13.99
C ALA A 78 -14.90 11.58 -14.42
N LEU A 79 -13.90 11.63 -15.31
CA LEU A 79 -13.07 10.47 -15.63
C LEU A 79 -12.24 9.99 -14.43
N THR A 80 -11.65 10.91 -13.68
CA THR A 80 -10.93 10.59 -12.44
C THR A 80 -11.83 9.90 -11.43
N ASN A 81 -13.07 10.34 -11.26
CA ASN A 81 -14.04 9.69 -10.38
C ASN A 81 -14.43 8.30 -10.88
N HIS A 82 -14.48 8.09 -12.19
CA HIS A 82 -14.77 6.77 -12.78
C HIS A 82 -13.63 5.77 -12.52
N PHE A 83 -12.38 6.23 -12.59
CA PHE A 83 -11.20 5.38 -12.32
C PHE A 83 -10.76 5.39 -10.87
N GLN A 84 -11.28 6.31 -10.05
CA GLN A 84 -11.12 6.21 -8.62
C GLN A 84 -11.70 4.84 -8.25
N PRO A 85 -10.95 4.01 -7.50
CA PRO A 85 -11.59 2.82 -6.98
C PRO A 85 -12.76 3.38 -6.17
N LEU A 86 -13.91 2.72 -6.18
CA LEU A 86 -14.75 2.73 -4.99
C LEU A 86 -13.89 2.09 -3.91
N ALA A 87 -12.91 2.86 -3.40
CA ALA A 87 -11.96 2.47 -2.41
C ALA A 87 -12.82 2.39 -1.18
N ASN A 88 -13.42 1.22 -1.01
CA ASN A 88 -14.09 0.91 0.20
C ASN A 88 -12.99 1.01 1.25
N PRO A 89 -13.04 2.03 2.12
CA PRO A 89 -11.97 2.26 3.07
C PRO A 89 -11.79 1.03 3.96
N ASP A 90 -12.85 0.26 4.16
CA ASP A 90 -12.81 -1.00 4.90
C ASP A 90 -12.14 -2.12 4.12
N TYR A 91 -12.24 -2.13 2.79
CA TYR A 91 -11.53 -3.09 1.94
C TYR A 91 -10.03 -2.81 1.90
N GLU A 92 -9.61 -1.55 1.76
CA GLU A 92 -8.20 -1.16 1.79
C GLU A 92 -7.58 -1.46 3.17
N ARG A 93 -8.31 -1.16 4.26
CA ARG A 93 -7.93 -1.57 5.62
C ARG A 93 -7.85 -3.08 5.74
N PHE A 94 -8.81 -3.81 5.21
CA PHE A 94 -8.79 -5.28 5.21
C PHE A 94 -7.55 -5.83 4.51
N LEU A 95 -7.19 -5.29 3.34
CA LEU A 95 -5.96 -5.66 2.64
C LEU A 95 -4.73 -5.37 3.49
N LEU A 96 -4.62 -4.15 4.05
CA LEU A 96 -3.52 -3.78 4.96
C LEU A 96 -3.39 -4.80 6.10
N ARG A 97 -4.50 -5.21 6.73
CA ARG A 97 -4.51 -6.18 7.83
C ARG A 97 -4.10 -7.59 7.42
N GLN A 98 -4.19 -7.95 6.15
CA GLN A 98 -3.75 -9.26 5.66
C GLN A 98 -2.26 -9.33 5.34
N VAL A 99 -1.59 -8.18 5.17
CA VAL A 99 -0.17 -8.15 4.79
C VAL A 99 0.70 -8.80 5.87
N ARG A 100 1.55 -9.74 5.48
CA ARG A 100 2.54 -10.44 6.31
C ARG A 100 3.88 -10.44 5.59
N GLN A 101 4.97 -10.37 6.35
CA GLN A 101 6.32 -10.44 5.80
C GLN A 101 6.54 -11.83 5.18
N LEU A 102 7.02 -11.86 3.93
CA LEU A 102 7.33 -13.13 3.27
C LEU A 102 8.62 -13.76 3.84
N PRO A 103 8.81 -15.10 3.76
CA PRO A 103 9.97 -15.79 4.34
C PRO A 103 11.35 -15.32 3.87
N HIS A 104 11.42 -14.59 2.75
CA HIS A 104 12.67 -14.07 2.16
C HIS A 104 12.61 -12.56 1.88
N GLU A 105 11.63 -11.86 2.45
CA GLU A 105 11.47 -10.43 2.26
C GLU A 105 12.24 -9.67 3.33
N SER A 106 13.08 -8.70 2.91
CA SER A 106 13.77 -7.84 3.86
C SER A 106 12.79 -6.94 4.61
N VAL A 107 13.15 -6.60 5.85
CA VAL A 107 12.30 -5.80 6.72
C VAL A 107 12.00 -4.43 6.11
N ASP A 108 12.98 -3.81 5.43
CA ASP A 108 12.79 -2.54 4.72
C ASP A 108 11.74 -2.64 3.61
N THR A 109 11.79 -3.72 2.83
CA THR A 109 10.85 -3.96 1.73
C THR A 109 9.44 -4.17 2.28
N PHE A 110 9.32 -4.94 3.35
CA PHE A 110 8.05 -5.15 4.05
C PHE A 110 7.49 -3.82 4.59
N TYR A 111 8.30 -3.01 5.25
CA TYR A 111 7.89 -1.71 5.78
C TYR A 111 7.47 -0.75 4.66
N ALA A 112 8.23 -0.67 3.56
CA ALA A 112 7.89 0.15 2.40
C ALA A 112 6.52 -0.22 1.81
N LYS A 113 6.23 -1.52 1.65
CA LYS A 113 4.92 -2.01 1.21
C LYS A 113 3.78 -1.61 2.14
N LEU A 114 3.99 -1.69 3.45
CA LEU A 114 3.01 -1.24 4.43
C LEU A 114 2.74 0.26 4.30
N LYS A 115 3.78 1.09 4.11
CA LYS A 115 3.59 2.54 3.89
C LYS A 115 2.84 2.82 2.60
N ASP A 116 3.14 2.10 1.52
CA ASP A 116 2.48 2.31 0.23
C ASP A 116 0.99 1.94 0.28
N LEU A 117 0.63 0.84 0.95
CA LEU A 117 -0.77 0.48 1.17
C LEU A 117 -1.48 1.41 2.16
N ALA A 118 -0.79 1.87 3.20
CA ALA A 118 -1.38 2.81 4.15
C ALA A 118 -1.66 4.19 3.53
N ARG A 119 -0.95 4.59 2.45
CA ARG A 119 -1.23 5.81 1.68
C ARG A 119 -2.55 5.76 0.93
N THR A 120 -3.01 4.57 0.51
CA THR A 120 -4.30 4.41 -0.18
C THR A 120 -5.47 4.29 0.79
N CYS A 121 -5.19 3.94 2.05
CA CYS A 121 -6.18 3.84 3.11
C CYS A 121 -6.54 5.21 3.69
N THR A 122 -7.83 5.50 3.90
CA THR A 122 -8.26 6.66 4.70
C THR A 122 -8.10 6.34 6.20
N LEU A 123 -6.91 6.58 6.74
CA LEU A 123 -6.55 6.34 8.15
C LEU A 123 -6.43 7.66 8.93
N VAL A 124 -6.71 7.62 10.24
CA VAL A 124 -6.57 8.79 11.12
C VAL A 124 -5.10 9.06 11.43
N ASP A 125 -4.35 8.01 11.76
CA ASP A 125 -2.90 8.07 11.97
C ASP A 125 -2.23 6.96 11.14
N VAL A 126 -1.58 7.36 10.05
CA VAL A 126 -0.93 6.43 9.12
C VAL A 126 0.25 5.72 9.78
N GLU A 127 1.05 6.42 10.59
CA GLU A 127 2.27 5.85 11.18
C GLU A 127 1.94 4.89 12.32
N ASP A 128 0.94 5.19 13.13
CA ASP A 128 0.45 4.28 14.16
C ASP A 128 -0.12 2.99 13.54
N GLU A 129 -0.87 3.13 12.44
CA GLU A 129 -1.47 2.00 11.75
C GLU A 129 -0.45 1.11 11.04
N VAL A 130 0.54 1.72 10.38
CA VAL A 130 1.67 0.99 9.80
C VAL A 130 2.46 0.28 10.90
N ARG A 131 2.68 0.93 12.04
CA ARG A 131 3.36 0.33 13.20
C ARG A 131 2.60 -0.88 13.74
N ALA A 132 1.29 -0.73 13.98
CA ALA A 132 0.43 -1.81 14.45
C ALA A 132 0.46 -3.00 13.49
N GLN A 133 0.37 -2.74 12.19
CA GLN A 133 0.43 -3.79 11.18
C GLN A 133 1.82 -4.44 11.09
N PHE A 134 2.89 -3.66 11.24
CA PHE A 134 4.25 -4.18 11.26
C PHE A 134 4.43 -5.16 12.43
N ILE A 135 3.98 -4.81 13.64
CA ILE A 135 4.04 -5.69 14.82
C ILE A 135 3.31 -7.02 14.54
N GLN A 136 2.12 -6.96 13.94
CA GLN A 136 1.32 -8.15 13.64
C GLN A 136 1.90 -9.01 12.50
N GLY A 137 2.52 -8.39 11.50
CA GLY A 137 2.94 -9.05 10.27
C GLY A 137 4.42 -9.35 10.13
N CYS A 138 5.28 -8.81 11.00
CA CYS A 138 6.71 -9.08 11.00
C CYS A 138 7.01 -10.53 11.39
N ALA A 139 7.95 -11.16 10.66
CA ALA A 139 8.39 -12.53 10.90
C ALA A 139 9.30 -12.64 12.14
N SER A 140 10.10 -11.61 12.42
CA SER A 140 11.07 -11.60 13.51
C SER A 140 10.40 -11.27 14.85
N VAL A 141 10.42 -12.24 15.77
CA VAL A 141 9.89 -12.07 17.13
C VAL A 141 10.68 -11.02 17.91
N LYS A 142 12.01 -10.98 17.75
CA LYS A 142 12.88 -9.99 18.39
C LYS A 142 12.51 -8.55 17.99
N LEU A 143 12.27 -8.34 16.70
CA LEU A 143 11.82 -7.03 16.18
C LEU A 143 10.47 -6.64 16.75
N ARG A 144 9.53 -7.59 16.79
CA ARG A 144 8.20 -7.37 17.37
C ARG A 144 8.30 -6.93 18.83
N GLU A 145 9.08 -7.63 19.64
CA GLU A 145 9.30 -7.31 21.06
C GLU A 145 9.95 -5.95 21.25
N HIS A 146 10.98 -5.63 20.46
CA HIS A 146 11.66 -4.33 20.53
C HIS A 146 10.70 -3.17 20.23
N ILE A 147 9.91 -3.28 19.16
CA ILE A 147 8.93 -2.25 18.78
C ILE A 147 7.83 -2.11 19.85
N LEU A 148 7.44 -3.19 20.53
CA LEU A 148 6.48 -3.13 21.64
C LEU A 148 7.04 -2.40 22.87
N GLN A 149 8.37 -2.40 23.07
CA GLN A 149 9.03 -1.71 24.18
C GLN A 149 9.27 -0.21 23.93
N VAL A 150 9.44 0.20 22.67
CA VAL A 150 9.60 1.61 22.30
C VAL A 150 8.27 2.34 22.49
N ARG A 151 8.22 3.38 23.34
CA ARG A 151 6.97 4.13 23.60
C ARG A 151 6.29 4.66 22.32
N VAL A 152 4.95 4.65 22.35
CA VAL A 152 4.06 5.25 21.35
C VAL A 152 4.44 6.72 21.13
N GLY A 153 4.63 7.12 19.88
CA GLY A 153 5.04 8.48 19.48
C GLY A 153 6.38 8.61 18.75
N ARG A 154 7.15 7.51 18.62
CA ARG A 154 8.29 7.45 17.69
C ARG A 154 7.88 6.69 16.42
N THR A 155 8.09 7.32 15.27
CA THR A 155 7.94 6.74 13.93
C THR A 155 8.78 5.45 13.84
N VAL A 156 8.30 4.44 13.11
CA VAL A 156 9.08 3.22 12.84
C VAL A 156 10.44 3.54 12.18
N GLN A 157 10.56 4.69 11.51
CA GLN A 157 11.82 5.25 11.02
C GLN A 157 12.91 5.49 12.09
N VAL A 158 12.52 5.65 13.37
CA VAL A 158 13.46 5.90 14.49
C VAL A 158 13.95 4.59 15.12
N ILE A 159 13.43 3.45 14.65
CA ILE A 159 13.96 2.13 15.01
C ILE A 159 14.86 1.76 13.85
N ASP A 160 16.15 2.03 14.03
CA ASP A 160 17.17 1.85 13.01
C ASP A 160 17.16 0.38 12.54
N LEU A 161 16.53 0.11 11.40
CA LEU A 161 16.50 -1.22 10.78
C LEU A 161 17.94 -1.71 10.48
N ASN A 162 18.91 -0.79 10.39
CA ASN A 162 20.34 -1.09 10.32
C ASN A 162 20.95 -1.59 11.63
N GLU A 163 20.49 -1.16 12.82
CA GLU A 163 21.00 -1.70 14.10
C GLU A 163 20.57 -3.17 14.29
N LEU A 164 19.51 -3.60 13.61
CA LEU A 164 18.90 -4.92 13.78
C LEU A 164 19.36 -5.96 12.74
N ALA A 165 19.82 -5.53 11.57
CA ALA A 165 20.55 -6.40 10.62
C ALA A 165 21.80 -7.03 11.26
N CYS A 166 22.42 -6.32 12.22
CA CYS A 166 23.53 -6.82 13.03
C CYS A 166 23.14 -7.94 14.02
N LEU A 167 21.86 -8.09 14.37
CA LEU A 167 21.37 -9.13 15.29
C LEU A 167 20.83 -10.39 14.57
N GLU A 168 20.62 -10.32 13.26
CA GLU A 168 20.25 -11.46 12.41
C GLU A 168 21.49 -12.14 11.79
N GLY A 169 22.69 -11.61 12.05
CA GLY A 169 23.98 -12.13 11.59
C GLY A 169 24.53 -13.32 12.38
N GLU A 170 23.74 -14.34 12.67
CA GLU A 170 24.24 -15.68 13.02
C GLU A 170 23.31 -16.74 12.42
N GLY A 171 23.69 -17.27 11.26
CA GLY A 171 23.06 -18.47 10.70
C GLY A 171 23.31 -19.68 11.60
N PRO A 172 22.39 -20.66 11.66
CA PRO A 172 22.56 -21.83 12.51
C PRO A 172 23.76 -22.67 12.04
N GLY A 173 24.78 -22.74 12.88
CA GLY A 173 25.87 -23.69 12.74
C GLY A 173 25.31 -25.11 12.77
N ILE A 174 25.43 -25.80 11.65
CA ILE A 174 25.20 -27.24 11.56
C ILE A 174 26.31 -27.94 12.33
N SER A 175 25.96 -28.60 13.42
CA SER A 175 26.70 -29.79 13.88
C SER A 175 25.73 -30.80 14.48
N ASP A 176 25.57 -31.89 13.75
CA ASP A 176 25.04 -33.17 14.22
C ASP A 176 25.57 -33.54 15.61
N SER A 177 24.68 -34.02 16.48
CA SER A 177 24.92 -35.26 17.19
C SER A 177 23.63 -35.82 17.79
N THR A 178 23.27 -36.99 17.28
CA THR A 178 22.37 -37.98 17.83
C THR A 178 22.63 -38.29 19.31
N ALA A 179 21.60 -38.25 20.15
CA ALA A 179 21.52 -39.10 21.34
C ALA A 179 20.05 -39.41 21.69
N HIS A 180 19.74 -40.68 21.57
CA HIS A 180 18.51 -41.36 21.88
C HIS A 180 18.42 -41.58 23.40
N ARG A 181 17.34 -41.14 24.06
CA ARG A 181 16.80 -41.85 25.25
C ARG A 181 15.36 -41.41 25.52
N SER A 182 14.46 -42.39 25.40
CA SER A 182 13.05 -42.37 25.77
C SER A 182 12.89 -42.27 27.29
N GLU A 183 11.86 -41.56 27.75
CA GLU A 183 11.18 -41.80 29.02
C GLU A 183 9.71 -41.35 28.89
N GLU A 184 8.82 -42.34 28.86
CA GLU A 184 7.37 -42.25 29.10
C GLU A 184 7.11 -42.02 30.58
N VAL A 185 6.24 -41.08 30.96
CA VAL A 185 5.28 -41.26 32.09
C VAL A 185 3.98 -40.47 31.84
N ASP A 186 2.91 -41.23 32.04
CA ASP A 186 1.46 -41.00 32.05
C ASP A 186 0.91 -39.91 32.99
N GLY A 187 -0.35 -39.51 32.77
CA GLY A 187 -1.28 -39.31 33.89
C GLY A 187 -1.80 -37.89 34.23
N SER A 188 -2.90 -37.50 33.57
CA SER A 188 -4.12 -36.91 34.16
C SER A 188 -4.11 -35.61 35.03
N SER A 189 -5.01 -34.70 34.63
CA SER A 189 -5.91 -33.87 35.45
C SER A 189 -5.47 -32.52 36.06
N ARG A 190 -6.08 -31.47 35.48
CA ARG A 190 -6.77 -30.32 36.12
C ARG A 190 -6.11 -29.61 37.32
N ILE A 191 -5.68 -28.36 37.10
CA ILE A 191 -5.83 -27.28 38.08
C ILE A 191 -6.27 -25.98 37.37
N LYS A 192 -7.41 -25.44 37.82
CA LYS A 192 -7.92 -24.09 37.54
C LYS A 192 -7.13 -23.08 38.37
N SER A 193 -6.82 -21.91 37.83
CA SER A 193 -6.69 -20.62 38.54
C SER A 193 -6.49 -19.51 37.49
N ARG A 194 -7.52 -18.78 37.05
CA ARG A 194 -7.95 -17.49 37.62
C ARG A 194 -6.78 -16.64 38.09
N HIS A 195 -6.41 -15.63 37.31
CA HIS A 195 -5.98 -14.32 37.81
C HIS A 195 -6.63 -13.24 36.93
N LEU A 196 -7.66 -12.63 37.50
CA LEU A 196 -8.20 -11.32 37.13
C LEU A 196 -7.33 -10.28 37.85
N ILE A 197 -6.72 -9.34 37.13
CA ILE A 197 -6.46 -7.96 37.58
C ILE A 197 -6.55 -7.11 36.29
N GLN A 198 -7.72 -6.55 35.96
CA GLN A 198 -8.19 -5.20 36.31
C GLN A 198 -7.32 -4.05 35.79
N CYS A 199 -7.92 -3.31 34.85
CA CYS A 199 -7.92 -1.87 34.58
C CYS A 199 -6.81 -1.00 35.18
N TYR A 200 -6.30 -0.04 34.40
CA TYR A 200 -6.43 1.39 34.75
C TYR A 200 -6.40 2.26 33.47
N THR A 201 -7.45 3.09 33.37
CA THR A 201 -7.60 4.43 32.78
C THR A 201 -6.62 4.92 31.72
#